data_AF-A0A521ED13-F1
#
_entry.id   AF-A0A521ED13-F1
#
_cell.length_a   1.000
_cell.length_b   1.000
_cell.length_c   1.000
_cell.angle_alpha   90.00
_cell.angle_beta   90.00
_cell.angle_gamma   90.00
#
_symmetry.space_group_name_H-M   'P 1'
#
loop_
_entity.id
_entity.type
_entity.pdbx_description
1 polymer ?
#
loop_
_entity_poly.entity_id
_entity_poly.type
_entity_poly.pdbx_seq_one_letter_code
_entity_poly.pdbx_strand_id
1 'polypeptide(L)'
;MEVLDGTTIFWLLALGLLVGGVVKLVMWNTTVDLIYNLAAGVVGSILVGGLTVALDLPGGMLFAFLGSLSILFILNVFHMQSQKAH
;
A
#
# COMPACT_ATOMS: atom_id res chain seq x y z
N MET A 1 1.50 -23.28 4.77
CA MET A 1 2.48 -22.53 3.97
C MET A 1 1.68 -21.59 3.08
N GLU A 2 1.87 -20.29 3.25
CA GLU A 2 1.33 -19.32 2.29
C GLU A 2 2.11 -19.49 0.99
N VAL A 3 1.42 -19.67 -0.13
CA VAL A 3 2.05 -19.90 -1.44
C VAL A 3 1.77 -18.68 -2.29
N LEU A 4 2.81 -18.15 -2.96
CA LEU A 4 2.64 -17.05 -3.90
C LEU A 4 2.02 -17.56 -5.21
N ASP A 5 0.71 -17.80 -5.16
CA ASP A 5 -0.11 -18.22 -6.29
C ASP A 5 -0.91 -17.03 -6.87
N GLY A 6 -1.64 -17.28 -7.96
CA GLY A 6 -2.48 -16.24 -8.59
C GLY A 6 -3.53 -15.65 -7.63
N THR A 7 -4.05 -16.47 -6.72
CA THR A 7 -5.01 -16.05 -5.70
C THR A 7 -4.40 -15.05 -4.73
N THR A 8 -3.21 -15.35 -4.21
CA THR A 8 -2.48 -14.49 -3.29
C THR A 8 -2.09 -13.18 -3.95
N ILE A 9 -1.58 -13.23 -5.20
CA ILE A 9 -1.26 -12.03 -5.97
C ILE A 9 -2.50 -11.15 -6.16
N PHE A 10 -3.65 -11.75 -6.52
CA PHE A 10 -4.90 -11.02 -6.65
C PHE A 10 -5.28 -10.30 -5.34
N TRP A 11 -5.18 -10.99 -4.21
CA TRP A 11 -5.48 -10.41 -2.90
C TRP A 11 -4.53 -9.29 -2.50
N LEU A 12 -3.23 -9.43 -2.79
CA LEU A 12 -2.24 -8.36 -2.56
C LEU A 12 -2.59 -7.11 -3.39
N LEU A 13 -2.95 -7.28 -4.67
CA LEU A 13 -3.39 -6.18 -5.52
C LEU A 13 -4.67 -5.52 -5.00
N ALA A 14 -5.70 -6.33 -4.72
CA ALA A 14 -6.99 -5.85 -4.24
C ALA A 14 -6.86 -5.10 -2.92
N LEU A 15 -6.05 -5.62 -1.99
CA LEU A 15 -5.77 -4.97 -0.71
C LEU A 15 -5.06 -3.64 -0.91
N GLY A 16 -4.02 -3.59 -1.73
CA GLY A 16 -3.28 -2.34 -1.98
C GLY A 16 -4.15 -1.27 -2.62
N LEU A 17 -5.01 -1.64 -3.58
CA LEU A 17 -5.99 -0.74 -4.19
C LEU A 17 -7.01 -0.25 -3.15
N LEU A 18 -7.54 -1.15 -2.32
CA LEU A 18 -8.50 -0.80 -1.27
C LEU A 18 -7.88 0.18 -0.28
N VAL A 19 -6.67 -0.10 0.22
CA VAL A 19 -5.98 0.77 1.17
C VAL A 19 -5.68 2.13 0.55
N GLY A 20 -5.14 2.17 -0.68
CA GLY A 20 -4.88 3.42 -1.39
C GLY A 20 -6.15 4.26 -1.60
N GLY A 21 -7.27 3.62 -1.92
CA GLY A 21 -8.57 4.27 -2.08
C GLY A 21 -9.11 4.81 -0.76
N VAL A 22 -9.06 4.00 0.31
CA VAL A 22 -9.49 4.42 1.65
C VAL A 22 -8.65 5.59 2.17
N VAL A 23 -7.33 5.54 2.03
CA VAL A 23 -6.45 6.65 2.44
C VAL A 23 -6.78 7.92 1.66
N LYS A 24 -7.01 7.83 0.35
CA LYS A 24 -7.42 8.99 -0.46
C LYS A 24 -8.75 9.56 0.01
N LEU A 25 -9.71 8.70 0.35
CA LEU A 25 -11.03 9.13 0.83
C LEU A 25 -10.94 9.80 2.21
N VAL A 26 -10.15 9.25 3.13
CA VAL A 26 -9.99 9.78 4.49
C VAL A 26 -9.24 11.11 4.51
N MET A 27 -8.21 11.25 3.69
CA MET A 27 -7.33 12.44 3.70
C MET A 27 -7.65 13.44 2.58
N TRP A 28 -8.50 13.08 1.62
CA TRP A 28 -9.05 13.91 0.54
C TRP A 28 -8.03 14.87 -0.14
N ASN A 29 -7.93 16.11 0.34
CA ASN A 29 -7.11 17.18 -0.25
C ASN A 29 -5.64 17.23 0.22
N THR A 30 -5.24 16.46 1.24
CA THR A 30 -3.85 16.47 1.72
C THR A 30 -2.97 15.39 1.10
N THR A 31 -3.52 14.57 0.20
CA THR A 31 -2.81 13.45 -0.43
C THR A 31 -2.55 13.72 -1.89
N VAL A 32 -1.60 12.96 -2.45
CA VAL A 32 -1.36 12.90 -3.90
C VAL A 32 -2.65 12.53 -4.66
N ASP A 33 -2.63 12.69 -5.98
CA ASP A 33 -3.77 12.29 -6.82
C ASP A 33 -4.12 10.81 -6.63
N LEU A 34 -5.40 10.51 -6.86
CA LEU A 34 -5.97 9.18 -6.63
C LEU A 34 -5.14 8.07 -7.29
N ILE A 35 -4.73 8.26 -8.54
CA ILE A 35 -3.96 7.26 -9.29
C ILE A 35 -2.64 6.93 -8.59
N TYR A 36 -1.90 7.94 -8.14
CA TYR A 36 -0.63 7.73 -7.43
C TYR A 36 -0.84 7.08 -6.07
N ASN A 37 -1.93 7.43 -5.37
CA ASN A 37 -2.26 6.82 -4.08
C ASN A 37 -2.64 5.34 -4.25
N LEU A 38 -3.40 4.99 -5.28
CA LEU A 38 -3.73 3.60 -5.60
C LEU A 38 -2.48 2.81 -5.98
N ALA A 39 -1.65 3.35 -6.86
CA ALA A 39 -0.41 2.70 -7.28
C ALA A 39 0.55 2.46 -6.09
N ALA A 40 0.72 3.46 -5.22
CA ALA A 40 1.58 3.34 -4.05
C ALA A 40 1.06 2.31 -3.04
N GLY A 41 -0.26 2.23 -2.84
CA GLY A 41 -0.88 1.19 -2.01
C GLY A 41 -0.62 -0.20 -2.56
N VAL A 42 -0.79 -0.39 -3.87
CA VAL A 42 -0.47 -1.66 -4.54
C VAL A 42 1.01 -2.03 -4.39
N VAL A 43 1.91 -1.08 -4.64
CA VAL A 43 3.36 -1.31 -4.49
C VAL A 43 3.71 -1.73 -3.07
N GLY A 44 3.16 -1.06 -2.05
CA GLY A 44 3.41 -1.43 -0.65
C GLY A 44 2.87 -2.80 -0.28
N SER A 45 1.68 -3.14 -0.77
CA SER A 45 1.08 -4.46 -0.57
C SER A 45 1.92 -5.58 -1.19
N ILE A 46 2.29 -5.44 -2.47
CA ILE A 46 3.06 -6.47 -3.18
C ILE A 46 4.45 -6.63 -2.58
N LEU A 47 5.16 -5.52 -2.32
CA LEU A 47 6.53 -5.61 -1.83
C LEU A 47 6.58 -6.26 -0.46
N VAL A 48 5.77 -5.77 0.49
CA VAL A 48 5.84 -6.26 1.86
C VAL A 48 5.15 -7.61 2.01
N GLY A 49 3.97 -7.79 1.40
CA GLY A 49 3.25 -9.06 1.38
C GLY A 49 4.03 -10.16 0.66
N GLY A 50 4.61 -9.84 -0.50
CA GLY A 50 5.47 -10.76 -1.25
C GLY A 50 6.73 -11.14 -0.50
N LEU A 51 7.38 -10.19 0.19
CA LEU A 51 8.53 -10.46 1.06
C LEU A 51 8.16 -11.40 2.20
N THR A 52 7.01 -11.19 2.86
CA THR A 52 6.58 -12.09 3.94
C THR A 52 6.33 -13.51 3.46
N VAL A 53 5.72 -13.69 2.30
CA VAL A 53 5.52 -15.02 1.69
C VAL A 53 6.87 -15.65 1.32
N ALA A 54 7.79 -14.87 0.74
CA ALA A 54 9.12 -15.36 0.36
C ALA A 54 9.99 -15.78 1.55
N LEU A 55 9.78 -15.16 2.73
CA LEU A 55 10.49 -15.47 3.97
C LEU A 55 9.76 -16.50 4.85
N ASP A 56 8.66 -17.07 4.37
CA ASP A 56 7.78 -18.01 5.10
C ASP A 56 7.32 -17.46 6.46
N LEU A 57 7.07 -16.15 6.52
CA LEU A 57 6.55 -15.48 7.70
C LEU A 57 5.02 -15.59 7.74
N PRO A 58 4.42 -15.86 8.92
CA PRO A 58 2.97 -15.91 9.04
C PRO A 58 2.34 -14.52 8.88
N GLY A 59 1.14 -14.47 8.29
CA GLY A 59 0.31 -13.27 8.25
C GLY A 59 0.64 -12.32 7.10
N GLY A 60 0.98 -12.84 5.91
CA GLY A 60 1.41 -12.03 4.78
C GLY A 60 0.42 -10.92 4.38
N MET A 61 -0.88 -11.16 4.51
CA MET A 61 -1.92 -10.14 4.25
C MET A 61 -1.88 -8.98 5.24
N LEU A 62 -1.60 -9.23 6.52
CA LEU A 62 -1.50 -8.17 7.53
C LEU A 62 -0.25 -7.32 7.29
N PHE A 63 0.86 -7.95 6.94
CA PHE A 63 2.08 -7.23 6.56
C PHE A 63 1.94 -6.48 5.24
N ALA A 64 1.21 -7.02 4.26
CA ALA A 64 0.86 -6.32 3.03
C ALA A 64 0.04 -5.04 3.30
N PHE A 65 -0.93 -5.13 4.21
CA PHE A 65 -1.70 -3.96 4.68
C PHE A 65 -0.79 -2.91 5.33
N LEU A 66 0.07 -3.33 6.26
CA LEU A 66 1.03 -2.43 6.93
C LEU A 66 2.03 -1.81 5.95
N GLY A 67 2.51 -2.57 4.97
CA GLY A 67 3.38 -2.10 3.90
C GLY A 67 2.72 -1.03 3.05
N SER A 68 1.47 -1.28 2.65
CA SER A 68 0.64 -0.30 1.93
C SER A 68 0.51 1.01 2.70
N LEU A 69 0.11 0.93 3.98
CA LEU A 69 -0.02 2.11 4.84
C LEU A 69 1.31 2.86 5.02
N SER A 70 2.40 2.13 5.20
CA SER A 70 3.73 2.72 5.44
C SER A 70 4.21 3.52 4.22
N ILE A 71 4.09 2.94 3.01
CA ILE A 71 4.46 3.63 1.77
C ILE A 71 3.55 4.84 1.53
N LEU A 72 2.23 4.68 1.71
CA LEU A 72 1.27 5.76 1.55
C LEU A 72 1.50 6.90 2.55
N PHE A 73 1.85 6.57 3.80
CA PHE A 73 2.18 7.55 4.80
C PHE A 73 3.40 8.37 4.37
N ILE A 74 4.49 7.71 3.99
CA ILE A 74 5.72 8.38 3.54
C ILE A 74 5.41 9.29 2.33
N LEU A 75 4.74 8.75 1.31
CA LEU A 75 4.41 9.49 0.08
C LEU A 75 3.58 10.74 0.38
N ASN A 76 2.52 10.60 1.17
CA ASN A 76 1.62 11.71 1.46
C ASN A 76 2.25 12.74 2.41
N VAL A 77 3.09 12.32 3.36
CA VAL A 77 3.85 13.26 4.21
C VAL A 77 4.79 14.13 3.37
N PHE A 78 5.54 13.54 2.44
CA PHE A 78 6.43 14.30 1.57
C PHE A 78 5.66 15.20 0.59
N HIS A 79 4.50 14.75 0.09
CA HIS A 79 3.63 15.59 -0.74
C HIS A 79 3.13 16.82 0.02
N MET A 80 2.67 16.64 1.26
CA MET A 80 2.23 17.76 2.11
C MET A 80 3.36 18.75 2.42
N GLN A 81 4.57 18.26 2.66
CA GLN A 81 5.75 19.10 2.86
C GLN A 81 6.06 19.93 1.61
N SER A 82 6.02 19.32 0.42
CA SER A 82 6.26 20.01 -0.85
C SER A 82 5.23 21.11 -1.13
N GLN A 83 3.95 20.90 -0.79
CA GLN A 83 2.93 21.95 -0.96
C GLN A 83 3.10 23.13 0.00
N LYS A 84 3.64 22.92 1.20
CA LYS A 84 3.86 24.00 2.20
C LYS A 84 5.11 24.84 1.93
N ALA A 85 6.04 24.33 1.12
CA ALA A 85 7.28 25.03 0.79
C ALA A 85 7.11 26.04 -0.37
N HIS A 86 5.93 26.09 -0.98
CA HIS A 86 5.51 27.04 -2.01
C HIS A 86 4.42 27.97 -1.47
#